data_AF-A0A085UZ57-F1
#
_entry.id   AF-A0A085UZ57-F1
#
_cell.length_a   1.000
_cell.length_b   1.000
_cell.length_c   1.000
_cell.angle_alpha   90.00
_cell.angle_beta   90.00
_cell.angle_gamma   90.00
#
_symmetry.space_group_name_H-M   'P 1'
#
loop_
_entity.id
_entity.type
_entity.pdbx_description
1 polymer ?
#
loop_
_entity_poly.entity_id
_entity_poly.type
_entity_poly.pdbx_seq_one_letter_code
_entity_poly.pdbx_strand_id
1 'polypeptide(L)' 'MKDIQKDLQTTANDLESISLNLAGHAVFLQHSIHARDAADVSQQVIKLQDTVDDLRTVADRIKP' A
#
# COMPACT_ATOMS: atom_id res chain seq x y z
N MET A 1 -1.59 3.98 -23.96
CA MET A 1 -2.27 4.49 -22.75
C MET A 1 -3.01 3.41 -21.99
N LYS A 2 -3.77 2.51 -22.66
CA LYS A 2 -4.44 1.38 -21.99
C LYS A 2 -3.47 0.43 -21.25
N ASP A 3 -2.29 0.17 -21.80
CA ASP A 3 -1.30 -0.70 -21.14
C ASP A 3 -0.75 -0.06 -19.86
N ILE A 4 -0.36 1.22 -19.94
CA ILE A 4 0.09 2.00 -18.77
C ILE A 4 -1.01 2.07 -17.69
N GLN A 5 -2.27 2.27 -18.08
CA GLN A 5 -3.39 2.24 -17.15
C GLN A 5 -3.48 0.89 -16.43
N LYS A 6 -3.38 -0.21 -17.18
CA LYS A 6 -3.44 -1.57 -16.63
C LYS A 6 -2.25 -1.84 -15.69
N ASP A 7 -1.05 -1.37 -16.05
CA ASP A 7 0.16 -1.54 -15.24
C ASP A 7 0.07 -0.77 -13.93
N LEU A 8 -0.44 0.47 -13.96
CA LEU A 8 -0.70 1.27 -12.76
C LEU A 8 -1.72 0.59 -11.85
N GLN A 9 -2.82 0.08 -12.41
CA GLN A 9 -3.83 -0.62 -11.63
C GLN A 9 -3.29 -1.91 -11.01
N THR A 10 -2.47 -2.66 -11.77
CA THR A 10 -1.84 -3.90 -11.29
C THR A 10 -0.88 -3.59 -10.14
N THR A 11 -0.02 -2.58 -10.33
CA THR A 11 0.93 -2.14 -9.31
C THR A 11 0.21 -1.65 -8.04
N ALA A 12 -0.88 -0.90 -8.19
CA ALA A 12 -1.70 -0.46 -7.06
C ALA A 12 -2.27 -1.65 -6.27
N ASN A 13 -2.73 -2.71 -6.95
CA ASN A 13 -3.25 -3.91 -6.29
C ASN A 13 -2.14 -4.69 -5.57
N ASP A 14 -0.95 -4.78 -6.16
CA ASP A 14 0.21 -5.45 -5.54
C ASP A 14 0.65 -4.71 -4.27
N LEU A 15 0.72 -3.37 -4.33
CA LEU A 15 1.06 -2.54 -3.16
C LEU A 15 -0.01 -2.61 -2.06
N GLU A 16 -1.29 -2.69 -2.41
CA GLU A 16 -2.38 -2.90 -1.46
C GLU A 16 -2.24 -4.24 -0.73
N SER A 17 -1.92 -5.32 -1.46
CA SER A 17 -1.67 -6.64 -0.88
C SER A 17 -0.47 -6.63 0.07
N ILE A 18 0.62 -5.95 -0.30
CA ILE A 18 1.80 -5.77 0.57
C ILE A 18 1.43 -4.96 1.82
N SER A 19 0.67 -3.88 1.67
CA SER A 19 0.23 -3.04 2.78
C SER A 19 -0.61 -3.82 3.79
N LEU A 20 -1.54 -4.66 3.33
CA LEU A 20 -2.34 -5.54 4.18
C LEU A 20 -1.48 -6.54 4.97
N ASN A 21 -0.50 -7.15 4.32
CA ASN A 21 0.43 -8.06 4.98
C ASN A 21 1.28 -7.34 6.04
N LEU A 22 1.75 -6.13 5.76
CA LEU A 22 2.49 -5.32 6.72
C LEU A 22 1.62 -4.87 7.90
N ALA A 23 0.35 -4.56 7.67
CA ALA A 23 -0.59 -4.25 8.75
C ALA A 23 -0.75 -5.44 9.71
N GLY A 24 -0.86 -6.67 9.19
CA GLY A 24 -0.87 -7.88 10.00
C GLY A 24 0.39 -8.03 10.85
N HIS A 25 1.57 -7.76 10.27
CA HIS A 25 2.83 -7.76 11.02
C HIS A 25 2.89 -6.66 12.09
N ALA A 26 2.39 -5.47 11.82
CA ALA A 26 2.32 -4.39 12.82
C ALA A 26 1.48 -4.81 14.03
N VAL A 27 0.34 -5.46 13.82
CA VAL A 27 -0.52 -6.01 14.89
C VAL A 27 0.23 -7.07 15.71
N PHE A 28 0.99 -7.94 15.05
CA PHE A 28 1.83 -8.91 15.75
C PHE A 28 2.90 -8.22 16.60
N LEU A 29 3.62 -7.25 16.03
CA LEU A 29 4.68 -6.52 16.74
C LEU A 29 4.14 -5.72 17.93
N GLN A 30 2.94 -5.15 17.80
CA GLN A 30 2.28 -4.39 18.87
C GLN A 30 2.03 -5.23 20.13
N HIS A 31 1.76 -6.53 19.97
CA HIS A 31 1.57 -7.46 21.08
C HIS A 31 2.87 -8.17 21.52
N SER A 32 4.01 -7.74 20.99
CA SER A 32 5.33 -8.27 21.35
C SER A 32 6.15 -7.21 22.11
N ILE A 33 7.39 -7.53 22.46
CA ILE A 33 8.34 -6.56 23.04
C ILE A 33 8.75 -5.44 22.05
N HIS A 34 8.36 -5.56 20.76
CA HIS A 34 8.74 -4.69 19.66
C HIS A 34 7.69 -3.62 19.33
N ALA A 35 7.02 -3.05 20.34
CA ALA A 35 5.95 -2.05 20.13
C ALA A 35 6.40 -0.81 19.34
N ARG A 36 7.69 -0.44 19.40
CA ARG A 36 8.25 0.64 18.58
C ARG A 36 8.27 0.28 17.09
N ASP A 37 8.71 -0.93 16.76
CA ASP A 37 8.75 -1.41 15.38
C ASP A 37 7.33 -1.51 14.79
N ALA A 38 6.33 -1.82 15.62
CA ALA A 38 4.93 -1.78 15.23
C ALA A 38 4.47 -0.40 14.74
N ALA A 39 4.92 0.68 15.41
CA ALA A 39 4.60 2.04 15.01
C ALA A 39 5.27 2.42 13.68
N ASP A 40 6.54 2.03 13.50
CA ASP A 40 7.28 2.28 12.26
C ASP A 40 6.66 1.52 11.07
N VAL A 41 6.28 0.25 11.26
CA VAL A 41 5.58 -0.53 10.23
C VAL A 41 4.20 0.06 9.93
N SER A 42 3.46 0.52 10.94
CA SER A 42 2.15 1.17 10.75
C SER A 42 2.26 2.45 9.93
N GLN A 43 3.32 3.24 10.14
CA GLN A 43 3.58 4.43 9.32
C GLN A 43 3.90 4.06 7.86
N GLN A 44 4.61 2.96 7.63
CA GLN A 44 4.88 2.48 6.28
C GLN A 44 3.62 1.99 5.56
N VAL A 45 2.71 1.33 6.29
CA VAL A 45 1.39 0.89 5.79
C VAL A 45 0.58 2.09 5.28
N ILE A 46 0.53 3.19 6.04
CA ILE A 46 -0.17 4.42 5.64
C ILE A 46 0.40 4.99 4.34
N LYS A 47 1.72 5.16 4.26
CA LYS A 47 2.38 5.69 3.05
C LYS A 47 2.14 4.83 1.81
N LEU A 48 2.08 3.51 2.00
CA LEU A 48 1.76 2.59 0.90
C LEU A 48 0.31 2.76 0.44
N GLN A 49 -0.63 2.96 1.36
CA GLN A 49 -2.04 3.22 1.01
C GLN A 49 -2.17 4.55 0.25
N ASP A 50 -1.49 5.60 0.69
CA ASP A 50 -1.45 6.88 -0.04
C ASP A 50 -0.92 6.69 -1.48
N THR A 51 0.15 5.89 -1.62
CA THR A 51 0.74 5.58 -2.95
C THR A 51 -0.24 4.79 -3.83
N VAL A 52 -0.99 3.84 -3.25
CA VAL A 52 -2.02 3.07 -3.97
C VAL A 52 -3.10 4.00 -4.51
N ASP A 53 -3.58 4.93 -3.69
CA ASP A 53 -4.62 5.89 -4.06
C ASP A 53 -4.14 6.85 -5.15
N ASP A 54 -2.87 7.29 -5.08
CA ASP A 54 -2.24 8.09 -6.14
C ASP A 54 -2.16 7.33 -7.46
N LEU A 55 -1.72 6.07 -7.45
CA LEU A 55 -1.63 5.24 -8.65
C LEU A 55 -3.00 5.02 -9.30
N ARG A 56 -4.03 4.75 -8.50
CA ARG A 56 -5.42 4.61 -8.96
C ARG A 56 -5.94 5.91 -9.56
N THR A 57 -5.67 7.04 -8.89
CA THR A 57 -6.05 8.38 -9.37
C THR A 57 -5.41 8.69 -10.73
N VAL A 58 -4.13 8.38 -10.90
CA VAL A 58 -3.44 8.58 -12.19
C VAL A 58 -4.00 7.65 -13.26
N ALA A 59 -4.21 6.37 -12.94
CA ALA A 59 -4.80 5.39 -13.87
C ALA A 59 -6.18 5.83 -14.38
N ASP A 60 -7.02 6.39 -13.50
CA ASP A 60 -8.34 6.90 -13.86
C ASP A 60 -8.27 8.15 -14.75
N ARG A 61 -7.30 9.04 -14.51
CA ARG A 61 -7.11 10.27 -15.31
C ARG A 61 -6.63 10.01 -16.73
N ILE A 62 -5.92 8.91 -16.96
CA ILE A 62 -5.40 8.54 -18.30
C ILE A 62 -6.36 7.61 -19.07
N LYS A 63 -7.56 7.35 -18.52
CA LYS A 63 -8.62 6.64 -19.22
C LYS A 63 -9.11 7.49 -20.42
N PRO A 64 -9.23 6.90 -21.62
CA PRO A 64 -9.67 7.63 -22.81
C PRO A 64 -11.13 8.07 -22.76
#